data_AF-A0A2I1GUF7-F1
#
_entry.id   AF-A0A2I1GUF7-F1
#
_cell.length_a   1.000
_cell.length_b   1.000
_cell.length_c   1.000
_cell.angle_alpha   90.00
_cell.angle_beta   90.00
_cell.angle_gamma   90.00
#
_symmetry.space_group_name_H-M   'P 1'
#
loop_
_entity.id
_entity.type
_entity.pdbx_description
1 polymer ?
#
loop_
_entity_poly.entity_id
_entity_poly.type
_entity_poly.pdbx_seq_one_letter_code
_entity_poly.pdbx_strand_id
1 'polypeptide(L)'
;MPTGSLPEEALKELRNRDFLEKHYTKWVNTEIWDKFFIEKIPNSSRSESYSALGAELNILIRKLKPNTRASQKALFLQNNLKNDRNPENPPSYNKQSRKIENEEEPNST
;
A
#
# COMPACT_ATOMS: atom_id res chain seq x y z
N MET A 1 19.89 7.64 -5.32
CA MET A 1 18.60 7.54 -4.59
C MET A 1 17.91 6.29 -5.08
N PRO A 2 17.67 5.26 -4.24
CA PRO A 2 16.94 4.07 -4.68
C PRO A 2 15.52 4.50 -5.07
N THR A 3 15.17 4.27 -6.33
CA THR A 3 14.03 4.84 -7.08
C THR A 3 12.64 4.37 -6.63
N GLY A 4 12.55 3.73 -5.46
CA GLY A 4 11.27 3.27 -4.93
C GLY A 4 11.16 3.22 -3.41
N SER A 5 12.06 3.91 -2.70
CA SER A 5 11.86 4.18 -1.26
C SER A 5 10.90 5.37 -1.08
N LEU A 6 10.06 5.28 -0.04
CA LEU A 6 9.15 6.37 0.34
C LEU A 6 9.93 7.63 0.73
N PRO A 7 9.41 8.84 0.46
CA PRO A 7 10.03 10.07 0.94
C PRO A 7 10.08 10.08 2.46
N GLU A 8 11.19 10.55 3.02
CA GLU A 8 11.47 10.51 4.46
C GLU A 8 10.42 11.26 5.29
N GLU A 9 9.83 12.32 4.72
CA GLU A 9 8.72 13.07 5.31
C GLU A 9 7.45 12.22 5.46
N ALA A 10 7.15 11.36 4.47
CA ALA A 10 6.04 10.43 4.58
C ALA A 10 6.35 9.39 5.65
N LEU A 11 7.56 8.83 5.65
CA LEU A 11 7.99 7.88 6.67
C LEU A 11 7.83 8.46 8.08
N LYS A 12 8.19 9.74 8.29
CA LYS A 12 8.08 10.42 9.60
C LYS A 12 6.66 10.41 10.18
N GLU A 13 5.63 10.43 9.35
CA GLU A 13 4.23 10.45 9.79
C GLU A 13 3.58 9.06 9.90
N LEU A 14 4.21 8.01 9.36
CA LEU A 14 3.70 6.64 9.44
C LEU A 14 3.95 6.05 10.83
N ARG A 15 2.92 5.37 11.37
CA ARG A 15 3.01 4.61 12.63
C ARG A 15 3.53 3.18 12.41
N ASN A 16 3.29 2.57 11.26
CA ASN A 16 3.74 1.22 10.93
C ASN A 16 4.74 1.21 9.76
N ARG A 17 5.83 1.97 9.95
CA ARG A 17 6.93 2.08 8.98
C ARG A 17 7.50 0.72 8.60
N ASP A 18 7.67 -0.20 9.55
CA ASP A 18 8.30 -1.52 9.34
C ASP A 18 7.69 -2.31 8.17
N PHE A 19 6.40 -2.09 7.91
CA PHE A 19 5.69 -2.73 6.81
C PHE A 19 5.72 -1.89 5.52
N LEU A 20 5.56 -0.57 5.63
CA LEU A 20 5.43 0.35 4.47
C LEU A 20 6.76 0.87 3.93
N GLU A 21 7.82 0.84 4.72
CA GLU A 21 9.20 1.14 4.31
C GLU A 21 9.68 0.17 3.22
N LYS A 22 9.13 -1.04 3.20
CA LYS A 22 9.30 -1.97 2.10
C LYS A 22 8.77 -1.34 0.80
N HIS A 23 9.58 -1.43 -0.25
CA HIS A 23 9.26 -0.97 -1.60
C HIS A 23 7.80 -1.29 -1.97
N TYR A 24 7.10 -0.33 -2.61
CA TYR A 24 5.64 -0.41 -2.85
C TYR A 24 5.18 -1.72 -3.52
N THR A 25 6.05 -2.42 -4.26
CA THR A 25 5.78 -3.77 -4.79
C THR A 25 5.37 -4.78 -3.71
N LYS A 26 5.90 -4.64 -2.48
CA LYS A 26 5.61 -5.48 -1.32
C LYS A 26 4.30 -5.12 -0.59
N TRP A 27 3.62 -4.04 -0.97
CA TRP A 27 2.27 -3.78 -0.50
C TRP A 27 1.30 -4.71 -1.26
N VAL A 28 1.26 -5.98 -0.88
CA VAL A 28 0.65 -7.04 -1.69
C VAL A 28 -0.87 -7.08 -1.51
N ASN A 29 -1.38 -7.18 -0.28
CA ASN A 29 -2.82 -7.20 -0.01
C ASN A 29 -3.15 -6.74 1.42
N THR A 30 -4.43 -6.54 1.71
CA THR A 30 -4.96 -6.15 3.03
C THR A 30 -4.84 -7.27 4.06
N GLU A 31 -4.84 -8.54 3.65
CA GLU A 31 -4.72 -9.69 4.55
C GLU A 31 -3.32 -9.85 5.17
N ILE A 32 -2.26 -9.59 4.39
CA ILE A 32 -0.88 -9.62 4.87
C ILE A 32 -0.66 -8.48 5.86
N TRP A 33 -1.30 -7.32 5.61
CA TRP A 33 -1.33 -6.24 6.59
C TRP A 33 -2.09 -6.65 7.86
N ASP A 34 -3.27 -7.26 7.74
CA ASP A 34 -4.04 -7.71 8.92
C ASP A 34 -3.22 -8.65 9.80
N LYS A 35 -2.53 -9.63 9.19
CA LYS A 35 -1.65 -10.54 9.92
C LYS A 35 -0.54 -9.79 10.66
N PHE A 36 0.17 -8.89 9.96
CA PHE A 36 1.20 -8.07 10.59
C PHE A 36 0.67 -7.20 11.73
N PHE A 37 -0.51 -6.58 11.54
CA PHE A 37 -1.11 -5.69 12.52
C PHE A 37 -1.59 -6.43 13.77
N ILE A 38 -2.23 -7.59 13.59
CA ILE A 38 -2.70 -8.45 14.69
C ILE A 38 -1.51 -9.05 15.46
N GLU A 39 -0.44 -9.44 14.77
CA GLU A 39 0.81 -9.89 15.40
C GLU A 39 1.45 -8.76 16.23
N LYS A 40 1.43 -7.52 15.73
CA LYS A 40 1.99 -6.35 16.42
C LYS A 40 1.13 -5.86 17.58
N ILE A 41 -0.20 -5.96 17.45
CA ILE A 41 -1.19 -5.54 18.45
C ILE A 41 -2.14 -6.72 18.71
N PRO A 42 -1.78 -7.62 19.64
CA PRO A 42 -2.64 -8.75 20.00
C PRO A 42 -4.01 -8.27 20.47
N ASN A 43 -5.06 -9.02 20.13
CA ASN A 43 -6.48 -8.67 20.39
C ASN A 43 -7.03 -7.48 19.57
N SER A 44 -6.25 -6.92 18.63
CA SER A 44 -6.81 -5.94 17.69
C SER A 44 -7.81 -6.60 16.75
N SER A 45 -8.84 -5.83 16.40
CA SER A 45 -9.85 -6.22 15.45
C SER A 45 -9.41 -5.92 14.01
N ARG A 46 -9.97 -6.65 13.05
CA ARG A 46 -9.78 -6.38 11.62
C ARG A 46 -10.21 -4.96 11.22
N SER A 47 -11.23 -4.41 11.90
CA SER A 47 -11.70 -3.04 11.68
C SER A 47 -10.67 -1.99 12.09
N GLU A 48 -9.96 -2.22 13.20
CA GLU A 48 -8.88 -1.34 13.66
C GLU A 48 -7.68 -1.43 12.72
N SER A 49 -7.32 -2.64 12.29
CA SER A 49 -6.28 -2.86 11.27
C SER A 49 -6.58 -2.08 9.98
N TYR A 50 -7.81 -2.15 9.48
CA TYR A 50 -8.23 -1.45 8.25
C TYR A 50 -8.26 0.07 8.44
N SER A 51 -8.67 0.52 9.62
CA SER A 51 -8.67 1.95 9.95
C SER A 51 -7.24 2.51 10.03
N ALA A 52 -6.31 1.74 10.62
CA ALA A 52 -4.90 2.09 10.68
C ALA A 52 -4.27 2.12 9.28
N LEU A 53 -4.49 1.08 8.45
CA LEU A 53 -4.00 1.04 7.07
C LEU A 53 -4.56 2.19 6.25
N GLY A 54 -5.87 2.47 6.36
CA GLY A 54 -6.52 3.55 5.65
C GLY A 54 -5.96 4.93 6.00
N ALA A 55 -5.61 5.16 7.27
CA ALA A 55 -4.96 6.39 7.72
C ALA A 55 -3.55 6.52 7.14
N GLU A 56 -2.77 5.44 7.14
CA GLU A 56 -1.40 5.43 6.60
C GLU A 56 -1.37 5.62 5.09
N LEU A 57 -2.27 4.95 4.35
CA LEU A 57 -2.42 5.16 2.91
C LEU A 57 -2.83 6.59 2.58
N ASN A 58 -3.69 7.23 3.38
CA ASN A 58 -4.04 8.64 3.22
C ASN A 58 -2.82 9.57 3.34
N ILE A 59 -1.95 9.32 4.32
CA ILE A 59 -0.70 10.07 4.50
C ILE A 59 0.17 9.88 3.25
N LEU A 60 0.36 8.64 2.80
CA LEU A 60 1.13 8.32 1.60
C LEU A 60 0.59 9.05 0.37
N ILE A 61 -0.73 9.04 0.15
CA ILE A 61 -1.36 9.71 -1.00
C ILE A 61 -1.11 11.22 -0.98
N ARG A 62 -1.12 11.84 0.21
CA ARG A 62 -0.88 13.29 0.36
C ARG A 62 0.58 13.68 0.19
N LYS A 63 1.51 12.80 0.61
CA LYS A 63 2.95 13.09 0.66
C LYS A 63 3.70 12.62 -0.59
N LEU A 64 3.22 11.57 -1.25
CA LEU A 64 3.82 11.07 -2.48
C LEU A 64 3.52 12.03 -3.63
N LYS A 65 4.48 12.13 -4.56
CA LYS A 65 4.25 12.86 -5.81
C LYS A 65 3.07 12.21 -6.55
N PRO A 66 2.11 13.01 -7.04
CA PRO A 66 0.99 12.50 -7.82
C PRO A 66 1.49 11.78 -9.07
N ASN A 67 0.71 10.81 -9.56
CA ASN A 67 1.01 10.00 -10.75
C ASN A 67 2.27 9.13 -10.66
N THR A 68 2.85 8.94 -9.48
CA THR A 68 3.88 7.92 -9.25
C THR A 68 3.25 6.55 -9.04
N ARG A 69 3.98 5.47 -9.39
CA ARG A 69 3.54 4.08 -9.15
C ARG A 69 3.16 3.84 -7.68
N ALA A 70 3.92 4.41 -6.74
CA ALA A 70 3.63 4.33 -5.31
C ALA A 70 2.31 5.04 -4.94
N SER A 71 2.07 6.25 -5.46
CA SER A 71 0.82 6.99 -5.22
C SER A 71 -0.40 6.27 -5.79
N GLN A 72 -0.27 5.71 -7.00
CA GLN A 72 -1.33 4.92 -7.64
C GLN A 72 -1.63 3.64 -6.87
N LYS A 73 -0.59 2.98 -6.34
CA LYS A 73 -0.76 1.78 -5.53
C LYS A 73 -1.38 2.09 -4.16
N ALA A 74 -1.01 3.21 -3.54
CA ALA A 74 -1.64 3.65 -2.30
C ALA A 74 -3.14 3.96 -2.50
N LEU A 75 -3.48 4.67 -3.59
CA LEU A 75 -4.87 4.90 -4.00
C LEU A 75 -5.63 3.60 -4.26
N PHE A 76 -5.01 2.65 -4.97
CA PHE A 76 -5.60 1.35 -5.24
C PHE A 76 -5.93 0.59 -3.94
N LEU A 77 -4.98 0.49 -3.02
CA LEU A 77 -5.20 -0.19 -1.73
C LEU A 77 -6.28 0.53 -0.90
N GLN A 78 -6.30 1.85 -0.92
CA GLN A 78 -7.31 2.63 -0.20
C GLN A 78 -8.72 2.43 -0.77
N ASN A 79 -8.86 2.32 -2.09
CA ASN A 79 -10.14 2.02 -2.71
C ASN A 79 -10.60 0.59 -2.42
N ASN A 80 -9.70 -0.39 -2.39
CA ASN A 80 -10.04 -1.76 -1.97
C ASN A 80 -10.58 -1.78 -0.52
N LEU A 81 -9.94 -1.06 0.40
CA LEU A 81 -10.42 -0.96 1.79
C LEU A 81 -11.84 -0.34 1.90
N LYS A 82 -12.18 0.60 1.01
CA LYS A 82 -13.52 1.20 0.96
C LYS A 82 -14.56 0.24 0.38
N ASN A 83 -14.17 -0.53 -0.63
CA ASN A 83 -15.05 -1.52 -1.27
C ASN A 83 -15.26 -2.74 -0.36
N ASP A 84 -14.26 -3.19 0.40
CA ASP A 84 -14.44 -4.27 1.38
C ASP A 84 -15.40 -3.88 2.53
N ARG A 85 -15.62 -2.57 2.75
CA ARG A 85 -16.64 -2.05 3.66
C ARG A 85 -18.04 -1.97 3.04
N ASN A 86 -18.17 -2.09 1.71
CA ASN A 86 -19.43 -2.04 0.98
C ASN A 86 -19.63 -3.32 0.15
N PRO A 87 -20.38 -4.32 0.67
CA PRO A 87 -20.53 -5.62 0.01
C PRO A 87 -21.25 -5.57 -1.36
N GLU A 88 -21.80 -4.43 -1.78
CA GLU A 88 -22.59 -4.30 -3.02
C GLU A 88 -21.79 -3.95 -4.29
N ASN A 89 -20.47 -3.70 -4.21
CA ASN A 89 -19.70 -3.30 -5.40
C ASN A 89 -18.27 -3.92 -5.41
N PRO A 90 -18.09 -5.12 -5.98
CA PRO A 90 -16.78 -5.76 -6.04
C PRO A 90 -15.79 -4.94 -6.90
N PRO A 91 -14.49 -4.99 -6.59
CA PRO A 91 -13.49 -4.24 -7.35
C PRO A 91 -13.52 -4.67 -8.82
N SER A 92 -13.81 -3.71 -9.71
CA SER A 92 -13.69 -3.92 -11.15
C SER A 92 -12.21 -4.12 -11.49
N TYR A 93 -11.86 -5.38 -11.75
CA TYR A 93 -10.53 -5.81 -12.19
C TYR A 93 -10.24 -5.26 -13.58
N ASN A 94 -9.69 -4.05 -13.62
CA ASN A 94 -8.98 -3.56 -14.78
C ASN A 94 -7.72 -4.42 -14.98
N LYS A 95 -7.72 -5.26 -16.03
CA LYS A 95 -6.62 -6.15 -16.46
C LYS A 95 -5.35 -5.41 -16.94
N GLN A 96 -5.26 -4.09 -16.87
CA GLN A 96 -4.15 -3.29 -17.40
C GLN A 96 -2.90 -3.30 -16.50
N SER A 97 -3.00 -3.72 -15.23
CA SER A 97 -1.84 -3.81 -14.32
C SER A 97 -0.89 -4.95 -14.64
N ARG A 98 -1.24 -5.85 -15.57
CA ARG A 98 -0.42 -7.01 -15.94
C ARG A 98 0.69 -6.72 -16.96
N LYS A 99 1.01 -5.44 -17.21
CA LYS A 99 2.08 -5.04 -18.15
C LYS A 99 3.35 -4.46 -17.51
N ILE A 100 3.44 -4.31 -16.19
CA ILE A 100 4.59 -3.62 -15.56
C ILE A 100 5.60 -4.59 -14.92
N GLU A 101 5.35 -5.90 -14.91
CA GLU A 101 6.22 -6.89 -14.25
C GLU A 101 7.22 -7.59 -15.20
N ASN A 102 7.25 -7.24 -16.49
CA ASN A 102 8.21 -7.81 -17.45
C ASN A 102 8.92 -6.71 -18.24
N GLU A 103 9.74 -5.90 -17.57
CA GLU A 103 10.92 -5.33 -18.23
C GLU A 103 12.09 -5.56 -17.29
N GLU A 104 12.86 -6.59 -17.66
CA GLU A 104 14.15 -6.97 -17.09
C GLU A 104 15.05 -5.75 -16.90
N GLU A 105 15.81 -5.80 -15.82
CA GLU A 105 16.95 -4.91 -15.60
C GLU A 105 17.83 -4.87 -16.86
N PRO A 106 18.24 -3.70 -17.36
CA PRO A 106 19.34 -3.65 -18.31
C PRO A 106 20.61 -4.02 -17.54
N ASN A 107 21.07 -5.26 -17.71
CA ASN A 107 22.42 -5.68 -17.36
C ASN A 107 23.41 -4.64 -17.92
N SER A 108 24.03 -3.89 -17.01
CA SER A 108 25.12 -2.99 -17.32
C SER A 108 26.44 -3.71 -17.08
N THR A 109 27.22 -3.80 -18.16
CA THR A 109 28.66 -4.14 -18.30
C THR A 109 29.01 -5.61 -18.40
#